data_AF-A0A960IE44-F1
#
_entry.id   AF-A0A960IE44-F1
#
_cell.length_a   1.000
_cell.length_b   1.000
_cell.length_c   1.000
_cell.angle_alpha   90.00
_cell.angle_beta   90.00
_cell.angle_gamma   90.00
#
_symmetry.space_group_name_H-M   'P 1'
#
loop_
_entity.id
_entity.type
_entity.pdbx_description
1 polymer ?
#
loop_
_entity_poly.entity_id
_entity_poly.type
_entity_poly.pdbx_seq_one_letter_code
_entity_poly.pdbx_strand_id
1 'polypeptide(L)'
;MTQEREVATMFGRWRQTGRRLTVAVAVVVGALGVLVTAPSVHAQDDDLRTRLEAACARIPTAEARLDELILRLDGPLDARGSLAWFEDAIARATANGRTRIAADLQRRFDRLSDRRALLDVRQSQLDRFATRCAELGAAG
;
A
#
# COMPACT_ATOMS: atom_id res chain seq x y z
N MET A 1 16.71 -36.41 -29.94
CA MET A 1 16.30 -35.00 -30.02
C MET A 1 15.23 -34.79 -28.93
N THR A 2 15.59 -34.78 -27.64
CA THR A 2 15.94 -33.58 -26.84
C THR A 2 14.86 -32.49 -26.85
N GLN A 3 13.70 -32.85 -26.32
CA GLN A 3 12.70 -31.93 -25.81
C GLN A 3 12.06 -32.63 -24.60
N GLU A 4 11.71 -31.91 -23.54
CA GLU A 4 11.02 -32.40 -22.32
C GLU A 4 11.85 -32.89 -21.11
N ARG A 5 13.04 -32.33 -20.87
CA ARG A 5 13.72 -32.49 -19.56
C ARG A 5 14.33 -31.19 -19.04
N GLU A 6 13.53 -30.14 -18.86
CA GLU A 6 14.00 -28.93 -18.16
C GLU A 6 12.87 -28.12 -17.49
N VAL A 7 11.87 -28.81 -16.95
CA VAL A 7 10.80 -28.21 -16.11
C VAL A 7 10.72 -28.98 -14.80
N ALA A 8 11.81 -29.02 -14.02
CA ALA A 8 11.79 -29.75 -12.75
C ALA A 8 12.87 -29.35 -11.73
N THR A 9 13.36 -28.11 -11.69
CA THR A 9 14.35 -27.71 -10.65
C THR A 9 14.28 -26.22 -10.27
N MET A 10 13.10 -25.67 -9.99
CA MET A 10 13.05 -24.33 -9.37
C MET A 10 11.81 -24.03 -8.51
N PHE A 11 11.17 -25.04 -7.93
CA PHE A 11 10.07 -24.86 -6.96
C PHE A 11 10.27 -25.74 -5.72
N GLY A 12 11.46 -25.65 -5.12
CA GLY A 12 11.84 -26.49 -3.98
C GLY A 12 12.63 -25.73 -2.93
N ARG A 13 12.08 -24.65 -2.36
CA ARG A 13 12.69 -24.01 -1.18
C ARG A 13 11.72 -23.22 -0.29
N TRP A 14 10.53 -23.71 0.01
CA TRP A 14 9.76 -23.22 1.16
C TRP A 14 8.91 -24.35 1.74
N ARG A 15 9.55 -25.44 2.16
CA ARG A 15 8.92 -26.46 3.01
C ARG A 15 9.26 -26.18 4.47
N GLN A 16 8.31 -25.49 5.09
CA GLN A 16 7.84 -25.67 6.47
C GLN A 16 8.66 -26.67 7.29
N THR A 17 9.48 -26.13 8.18
CA THR A 17 10.09 -26.85 9.29
C THR A 17 9.02 -27.20 10.32
N GLY A 18 8.50 -28.43 10.21
CA GLY A 18 7.58 -29.02 11.19
C GLY A 18 8.29 -29.26 12.53
N ARG A 19 8.24 -28.27 13.42
CA ARG A 19 8.63 -28.45 14.82
C ARG A 19 7.44 -29.05 15.57
N ARG A 20 7.41 -30.38 15.67
CA ARG A 20 6.51 -31.12 16.56
C ARG A 20 6.84 -30.74 18.02
N LEU A 21 6.09 -29.80 18.58
CA LEU A 21 6.15 -29.46 20.00
C LEU A 21 5.20 -30.37 20.76
N THR A 22 5.76 -31.33 21.48
CA THR A 22 5.09 -32.11 22.52
C THR A 22 4.68 -31.17 23.65
N VAL A 23 3.37 -31.09 23.92
CA VAL A 23 2.82 -30.36 25.06
C VAL A 23 3.07 -31.19 26.31
N ALA A 24 4.01 -30.76 27.16
CA ALA A 24 4.14 -31.25 28.52
C ALA A 24 3.21 -30.43 29.42
N VAL A 25 2.09 -31.01 29.83
CA VAL A 25 1.23 -30.45 30.88
C VAL A 25 1.90 -30.76 32.22
N ALA A 26 2.49 -29.73 32.85
CA ALA A 26 2.94 -29.80 34.23
C ALA A 26 1.97 -28.96 35.08
N VAL A 27 1.03 -29.64 35.74
CA VAL A 27 0.24 -29.07 36.83
C VAL A 27 1.14 -28.97 38.04
N VAL A 28 1.43 -27.75 38.49
CA VAL A 28 2.06 -27.50 39.79
C VAL A 28 1.12 -26.63 40.62
N VAL A 29 0.51 -27.26 41.61
CA VAL A 29 -0.17 -26.62 42.73
C VAL A 29 0.90 -26.08 43.66
N GLY A 30 0.91 -24.77 43.91
CA GLY A 30 1.84 -24.13 44.84
C GLY A 30 1.40 -22.71 45.17
N ALA A 31 0.66 -22.55 46.27
CA ALA A 31 0.23 -21.28 46.82
C ALA A 31 1.38 -20.59 47.55
N LEU A 32 1.90 -19.49 47.00
CA LEU A 32 2.58 -18.42 47.73
C LEU A 32 2.26 -17.09 47.03
N GLY A 33 1.72 -16.15 47.80
CA GLY A 33 1.20 -14.87 47.32
C GLY A 33 2.27 -14.05 46.59
N VAL A 34 2.11 -13.94 45.27
CA VAL A 34 2.72 -12.86 44.49
C VAL A 34 1.68 -11.77 44.42
N LEU A 35 1.95 -10.63 45.06
CA LEU A 35 1.25 -9.38 44.75
C LEU A 35 1.60 -9.03 43.31
N VAL A 36 0.78 -9.49 42.37
CA VAL A 36 0.82 -9.07 40.98
C VAL A 36 0.33 -7.62 40.98
N THR A 37 1.26 -6.66 41.04
CA THR A 37 0.96 -5.32 40.55
C THR A 37 0.77 -5.47 39.05
N ALA A 38 -0.47 -5.66 38.61
CA ALA A 38 -0.82 -5.75 37.20
C ALA A 38 -0.32 -4.47 36.52
N PRO A 39 0.63 -4.53 35.58
CA PRO A 39 0.93 -3.38 34.75
C PRO A 39 -0.28 -3.17 33.83
N SER A 40 -1.12 -2.23 34.27
CA SER A 40 -1.77 -1.22 33.42
C SER A 40 -2.17 -1.68 32.01
N VAL A 41 -3.30 -2.40 31.94
CA VAL A 41 -4.08 -2.54 30.68
C VAL A 41 -4.38 -1.13 30.12
N HIS A 42 -4.69 -0.17 30.99
CA HIS A 42 -4.99 1.21 30.62
C HIS A 42 -3.82 2.00 30.00
N ALA A 43 -2.57 1.77 30.41
CA ALA A 43 -1.43 2.53 29.88
C ALA A 43 -1.10 2.13 28.43
N GLN A 44 -1.39 0.87 28.05
CA GLN A 44 -1.26 0.42 26.66
C GLN A 44 -2.44 0.92 25.80
N ASP A 45 -3.64 1.00 26.38
CA ASP A 45 -4.82 1.52 25.69
C ASP A 45 -4.69 3.02 25.37
N ASP A 46 -4.11 3.83 26.27
CA ASP A 46 -3.89 5.26 26.06
C ASP A 46 -2.84 5.54 24.95
N ASP A 47 -1.77 4.73 24.89
CA ASP A 47 -0.78 4.79 23.80
C ASP A 47 -1.40 4.40 22.44
N LEU A 48 -2.24 3.36 22.42
CA LEU A 48 -2.96 2.96 21.20
C LEU A 48 -3.95 4.03 20.74
N ARG A 49 -4.69 4.65 21.67
CA ARG A 49 -5.62 5.76 21.38
C ARG A 49 -4.88 6.94 20.77
N THR A 50 -3.78 7.36 21.40
CA THR A 50 -2.96 8.49 20.93
C THR A 50 -2.40 8.23 19.51
N ARG A 51 -1.93 7.00 19.25
CA ARG A 51 -1.43 6.61 17.92
C ARG A 51 -2.54 6.59 16.87
N LEU A 52 -3.74 6.14 17.24
CA LEU A 52 -4.91 6.14 16.36
C LEU A 52 -5.30 7.57 16.00
N GLU A 53 -5.47 8.46 16.99
CA GLU A 53 -5.81 9.87 16.78
C GLU A 53 -4.77 10.55 15.88
N ALA A 54 -3.48 10.34 16.15
CA ALA A 54 -2.41 10.88 15.32
C ALA A 54 -2.46 10.33 13.88
N ALA A 55 -2.82 9.06 13.68
CA ALA A 55 -2.97 8.49 12.34
C ALA A 55 -4.19 9.09 11.62
N CYS A 56 -5.33 9.17 12.30
CA CYS A 56 -6.57 9.74 11.76
C CYS A 56 -6.41 11.22 11.37
N ALA A 57 -5.71 12.01 12.19
CA ALA A 57 -5.43 13.43 11.91
C ALA A 57 -4.62 13.66 10.61
N ARG A 58 -3.92 12.64 10.10
CA ARG A 58 -3.14 12.74 8.85
C ARG A 58 -3.97 12.47 7.59
N ILE A 59 -5.15 11.87 7.73
CA ILE A 59 -6.00 11.45 6.61
C ILE A 59 -6.39 12.64 5.72
N PRO A 60 -6.90 13.77 6.24
CA PRO A 60 -7.31 14.88 5.37
C PRO A 60 -6.17 15.46 4.53
N THR A 61 -4.95 15.51 5.10
CA THR A 61 -3.77 15.95 4.36
C THR A 61 -3.35 14.93 3.29
N ALA A 62 -3.52 13.65 3.56
CA ALA A 62 -3.23 12.59 2.59
C ALA A 62 -4.24 12.60 1.42
N GLU A 63 -5.52 12.82 1.70
CA GLU A 63 -6.60 12.96 0.71
C GLU A 63 -6.34 14.16 -0.20
N ALA A 64 -6.11 15.35 0.37
CA ALA A 64 -5.82 16.56 -0.41
C ALA A 64 -4.60 16.39 -1.34
N ARG A 65 -3.55 15.70 -0.86
CA ARG A 65 -2.38 15.39 -1.69
C ARG A 65 -2.72 14.42 -2.82
N LEU A 66 -3.55 13.42 -2.56
CA LEU A 66 -3.99 12.49 -3.58
C LEU A 66 -4.80 13.19 -4.66
N ASP A 67 -5.76 14.02 -4.26
CA ASP A 67 -6.61 14.79 -5.16
C ASP A 67 -5.78 15.72 -6.05
N GLU A 68 -4.80 16.42 -5.49
CA GLU A 68 -3.90 17.27 -6.27
C GLU A 68 -3.07 16.46 -7.29
N LEU A 69 -2.62 15.26 -6.92
CA LEU A 69 -1.91 14.38 -7.84
C LEU A 69 -2.82 13.90 -8.98
N ILE A 70 -4.05 13.50 -8.65
CA ILE A 70 -5.06 13.05 -9.60
C ILE A 70 -5.40 14.19 -10.57
N LEU A 71 -5.75 15.37 -10.06
CA LEU A 71 -6.06 16.57 -10.85
C LEU A 71 -4.94 16.94 -11.82
N ARG A 72 -3.68 16.80 -11.40
CA ARG A 72 -2.52 17.09 -12.28
C ARG A 72 -2.38 16.08 -13.42
N LEU A 73 -2.63 14.80 -13.13
CA LEU A 73 -2.53 13.73 -14.14
C LEU A 73 -3.71 13.78 -15.11
N ASP A 74 -4.91 14.08 -14.61
CA ASP A 74 -6.14 14.22 -15.39
C ASP A 74 -6.30 15.61 -16.03
N GLY A 75 -5.26 16.44 -15.94
CA GLY A 75 -5.25 17.78 -16.49
C GLY A 75 -5.44 17.82 -18.01
N PRO A 76 -5.73 19.00 -18.57
CA PRO A 76 -5.97 19.17 -20.00
C PRO A 76 -4.72 18.94 -20.86
N LEU A 77 -4.91 18.93 -22.19
CA LEU A 77 -3.86 18.68 -23.18
C LEU A 77 -2.72 19.71 -23.14
N ASP A 78 -2.99 20.96 -22.76
CA ASP A 78 -1.99 22.02 -22.61
C ASP A 78 -1.22 21.97 -21.28
N ALA A 79 -1.72 21.20 -20.30
CA ALA A 79 -1.06 21.00 -19.03
C ALA A 79 0.09 19.99 -19.17
N ARG A 80 1.33 20.49 -19.30
CA ARG A 80 2.51 19.62 -19.41
C ARG A 80 2.61 18.64 -18.24
N GLY A 81 2.60 17.35 -18.57
CA GLY A 81 2.69 16.27 -17.59
C GLY A 81 1.36 15.59 -17.28
N SER A 82 0.24 16.12 -17.77
CA SER A 82 -1.03 15.40 -17.83
C SER A 82 -0.96 14.23 -18.82
N LEU A 83 -1.84 13.25 -18.63
CA LEU A 83 -1.96 12.11 -19.54
C LEU A 83 -2.35 12.56 -20.95
N ALA A 84 -3.27 13.51 -21.07
CA ALA A 84 -3.69 14.10 -22.34
C ALA A 84 -2.52 14.77 -23.09
N TRP A 85 -1.65 15.51 -22.37
CA TRP A 85 -0.46 16.11 -22.96
C TRP A 85 0.50 15.04 -23.51
N PHE A 86 0.67 13.91 -22.80
CA PHE A 86 1.52 12.82 -23.24
C PHE A 86 0.98 12.12 -24.48
N GLU A 87 -0.33 11.83 -24.55
CA GLU A 87 -0.96 11.22 -25.72
C GLU A 87 -0.72 12.05 -26.99
N ASP A 88 -0.97 13.35 -26.90
CA ASP A 88 -0.77 14.30 -27.98
C ASP A 88 0.74 14.48 -28.33
N ALA A 89 1.62 14.50 -27.34
CA ALA A 89 3.07 14.53 -27.57
C ALA A 89 3.57 13.26 -28.27
N ILE A 90 3.04 12.08 -27.93
CA ILE A 90 3.33 10.80 -28.58
C ILE A 90 2.83 10.84 -30.03
N ALA A 91 1.60 11.28 -30.26
CA ALA A 91 1.01 11.39 -31.59
C ALA A 91 1.86 12.31 -32.49
N ARG A 92 2.24 13.50 -32.00
CA ARG A 92 3.14 14.41 -32.72
C ARG A 92 4.51 13.80 -32.99
N ALA A 93 5.11 13.12 -32.02
CA ALA A 93 6.42 12.51 -32.22
C ALA A 93 6.37 11.42 -33.30
N THR A 94 5.32 10.59 -33.29
CA THR A 94 5.07 9.55 -34.29
C THR A 94 4.84 10.14 -35.68
N ALA A 95 3.97 11.16 -35.80
CA ALA A 95 3.68 11.83 -37.07
C ALA A 95 4.94 12.48 -37.70
N ASN A 96 5.88 12.94 -36.87
CA ASN A 96 7.15 13.52 -37.32
C ASN A 96 8.27 12.47 -37.52
N GLY A 97 7.97 11.17 -37.47
CA GLY A 97 8.96 10.10 -37.65
C GLY A 97 9.97 9.96 -36.50
N ARG A 98 9.73 10.62 -35.36
CA ARG A 98 10.63 10.64 -34.20
C ARG A 98 10.38 9.43 -33.28
N THR A 99 10.55 8.23 -33.82
CA THR A 99 10.18 6.95 -33.17
C THR A 99 10.82 6.75 -31.80
N ARG A 100 12.11 7.10 -31.62
CA ARG A 100 12.80 6.99 -30.33
C ARG A 100 12.17 7.90 -29.25
N ILE A 101 11.77 9.11 -29.64
CA ILE A 101 11.12 10.07 -28.73
C ILE A 101 9.71 9.58 -28.39
N ALA A 102 8.94 9.14 -29.39
CA ALA A 102 7.62 8.57 -29.17
C ALA A 102 7.66 7.39 -28.19
N ALA A 103 8.63 6.47 -28.35
CA ALA A 103 8.80 5.33 -27.45
C ALA A 103 9.15 5.74 -26.01
N ASP A 104 9.94 6.81 -25.82
CA ASP A 104 10.26 7.32 -24.49
C ASP A 104 9.07 7.98 -23.80
N LEU A 105 8.33 8.78 -24.56
CA LEU A 105 7.08 9.38 -24.10
C LEU A 105 6.05 8.30 -23.74
N GLN A 106 5.91 7.25 -24.56
CA GLN A 106 5.01 6.13 -24.30
C GLN A 106 5.34 5.45 -22.96
N ARG A 107 6.61 5.07 -22.73
CA ARG A 107 7.01 4.46 -21.45
C ARG A 107 6.69 5.34 -20.26
N ARG A 108 6.81 6.66 -20.41
CA ARG A 108 6.48 7.62 -19.35
C ARG A 108 4.97 7.73 -19.16
N PHE A 109 4.19 7.77 -20.25
CA PHE A 109 2.74 7.71 -20.22
C PHE A 109 2.25 6.47 -19.48
N ASP A 110 2.76 5.29 -19.83
CA ASP A 110 2.37 4.02 -19.20
C ASP A 110 2.57 4.06 -17.69
N ARG A 111 3.76 4.49 -17.22
CA ARG A 111 4.03 4.63 -15.77
C ARG A 111 3.11 5.63 -15.07
N LEU A 112 2.72 6.70 -15.74
CA LEU A 112 1.83 7.71 -15.17
C LEU A 112 0.38 7.23 -15.16
N SER A 113 -0.04 6.48 -16.19
CA SER A 113 -1.36 5.83 -16.26
C SER A 113 -1.49 4.76 -15.16
N ASP A 114 -0.48 3.91 -14.98
CA ASP A 114 -0.43 2.93 -13.89
C ASP A 114 -0.49 3.62 -12.52
N ARG A 115 0.26 4.72 -12.36
CA ARG A 115 0.20 5.52 -11.13
C ARG A 115 -1.18 6.11 -10.92
N ARG A 116 -1.85 6.60 -11.97
CA ARG A 116 -3.19 7.18 -11.89
C ARG A 116 -4.21 6.14 -11.41
N ALA A 117 -4.18 4.93 -11.95
CA ALA A 117 -5.02 3.83 -11.50
C ALA A 117 -4.73 3.44 -10.04
N LEU A 118 -3.46 3.44 -9.63
CA LEU A 118 -3.09 3.19 -8.23
C LEU A 118 -3.60 4.28 -7.29
N LEU A 119 -3.70 5.54 -7.74
CA LEU A 119 -4.23 6.64 -6.93
C LEU A 119 -5.73 6.44 -6.63
N ASP A 120 -6.54 5.92 -7.55
CA ASP A 120 -7.96 5.58 -7.28
C ASP A 120 -8.10 4.55 -6.15
N VAL A 121 -7.27 3.51 -6.20
CA VAL A 121 -7.24 2.47 -5.16
C VAL A 121 -6.87 3.08 -3.81
N ARG A 122 -5.90 3.98 -3.79
CA ARG A 122 -5.46 4.67 -2.56
C ARG A 122 -6.50 5.65 -2.04
N GLN A 123 -7.22 6.35 -2.92
CA GLN A 123 -8.32 7.23 -2.54
C GLN A 123 -9.42 6.42 -1.84
N SER A 124 -9.84 5.31 -2.46
CA SER A 124 -10.81 4.38 -1.87
C SER A 124 -10.35 3.80 -0.53
N GLN A 125 -9.04 3.64 -0.31
CA GLN A 125 -8.49 3.19 0.98
C GLN A 125 -8.52 4.29 2.03
N LEU A 126 -8.18 5.53 1.65
CA LEU A 126 -8.27 6.68 2.55
C LEU A 126 -9.71 6.93 2.98
N ASP A 127 -10.68 6.86 2.07
CA ASP A 127 -12.11 7.00 2.40
C ASP A 127 -12.57 5.96 3.45
N ARG A 128 -12.11 4.71 3.31
CA ARG A 128 -12.39 3.65 4.29
C ARG A 128 -11.74 3.92 5.63
N PHE A 129 -10.50 4.43 5.64
CA PHE A 129 -9.82 4.80 6.88
C PHE A 129 -10.46 6.01 7.54
N ALA A 130 -10.90 7.01 6.77
CA ALA A 130 -11.64 8.17 7.26
C ALA A 130 -12.94 7.73 7.95
N THR A 131 -13.71 6.86 7.27
CA THR A 131 -14.92 6.25 7.83
C THR A 131 -14.62 5.52 9.13
N ARG A 132 -13.55 4.71 9.16
CA ARG A 132 -13.19 3.97 10.37
C ARG A 132 -12.74 4.88 11.52
N CYS A 133 -12.03 5.96 11.22
CA CYS A 133 -11.64 6.96 12.21
C CYS A 133 -12.86 7.67 12.81
N ALA A 134 -13.87 7.97 11.98
CA ALA A 134 -15.13 8.55 12.44
C ALA A 134 -15.91 7.59 13.36
N GLU A 135 -16.02 6.31 12.99
CA GLU A 135 -16.66 5.28 13.81
C GLU A 135 -15.99 5.10 15.18
N LEU A 136 -14.67 5.27 15.25
CA LEU A 136 -13.88 5.13 16.47
C LEU A 136 -13.85 6.41 17.33
N GLY A 137 -14.48 7.50 16.87
CA GLY A 137 -14.43 8.80 17.54
C GLY A 137 -13.03 9.43 17.58
N ALA A 138 -12.15 9.00 16.68
CA ALA A 138 -10.76 9.48 16.55
C ALA A 138 -10.58 10.45 15.37
N ALA A 139 -11.68 10.82 14.70
CA ALA A 139 -11.70 11.89 13.71
C ALA A 139 -11.73 13.24 14.45
N GLY A 140 -10.54 13.76 14.74
CA GLY A 140 -10.30 15.11 15.26
C GLY A 140 -9.66 15.99 14.20
#